data_AF-A0A4Y9XZE1-F1
#
_entry.id   AF-A0A4Y9XZE1-F1
#
_cell.length_a   1.000
_cell.length_b   1.000
_cell.length_c   1.000
_cell.angle_alpha   90.00
_cell.angle_beta   90.00
_cell.angle_gamma   90.00
#
_symmetry.space_group_name_H-M   'P 1'
#
loop_
_entity.id
_entity.type
_entity.pdbx_description
1 polymer ?
#
loop_
_entity_poly.entity_id
_entity_poly.type
_entity_poly.pdbx_seq_one_letter_code
_entity_poly.pdbx_strand_id
1 'polypeptide(L)'
;IERALSTSASASWTAGRDASDMSRDLLRRSSDSAWIGSVDIRASNECGEPVPKAKVYLFVVISVMFSVATAHIAVVIAFAGMWPQLQQNASSKDIALAGRLQLVITFVPVANYLLSGLVAAWRAWLLWGRKVRFFLIALYGIGIVVIPIAFWKQVCYGQIIGTVLSTVDIISSVLLLALRAWRHKKFIEGELERRGKSTKAEKILTLILRLGIMYAIAWILFVIAKSVPLPHLYDAMLAMLVHITGIYPTLVVFLVYREKERRDEYFLPLTTVQFASAEVSTLNVDDLPPR
;
A
#
# COMPACT_ATOMS: atom_id res chain seq x y z
N ILE A 1 -52.17 -33.34 -36.19
CA ILE A 1 -52.46 -32.78 -34.85
C ILE A 1 -52.37 -33.85 -33.74
N GLU A 2 -51.98 -35.09 -34.06
CA GLU A 2 -51.94 -36.22 -33.11
C GLU A 2 -50.53 -36.80 -32.87
N ARG A 3 -49.49 -35.96 -32.95
CA ARG A 3 -48.09 -36.37 -32.70
C ARG A 3 -47.30 -35.47 -31.74
N ALA A 4 -47.97 -34.56 -31.03
CA ALA A 4 -47.31 -33.58 -30.17
C ALA A 4 -47.52 -33.81 -28.66
N LEU A 5 -48.03 -34.97 -28.23
CA LEU A 5 -48.43 -35.19 -26.83
C LEU A 5 -47.78 -36.39 -26.10
N SER A 6 -46.79 -37.09 -26.68
CA SER A 6 -46.18 -38.26 -26.01
C SER A 6 -44.76 -38.07 -25.47
N THR A 7 -44.22 -36.86 -25.42
CA THR A 7 -42.84 -36.60 -24.95
C THR A 7 -42.74 -35.85 -23.62
N SER A 8 -43.85 -35.75 -22.87
CA SER A 8 -43.93 -34.97 -21.62
C SER A 8 -43.86 -35.79 -20.32
N ALA A 9 -43.62 -37.11 -20.36
CA ALA A 9 -43.84 -37.98 -19.19
C ALA A 9 -42.61 -38.72 -18.63
N SER A 10 -41.39 -38.44 -19.09
CA SER A 10 -40.18 -39.15 -18.62
C SER A 10 -39.11 -38.28 -17.95
N ALA A 11 -39.37 -36.99 -17.71
CA ALA A 11 -38.38 -36.04 -17.20
C ALA A 11 -38.54 -35.64 -15.72
N SER A 12 -39.31 -36.38 -14.90
CA SER A 12 -39.61 -35.97 -13.51
C SER A 12 -38.99 -36.82 -12.39
N TRP A 13 -38.09 -37.77 -12.70
CA TRP A 13 -37.60 -38.74 -11.69
C TRP A 13 -36.09 -38.76 -11.44
N THR A 14 -35.32 -37.81 -11.97
CA THR A 14 -33.86 -37.73 -11.72
C THR A 14 -33.40 -36.48 -10.95
N ALA A 15 -34.29 -35.54 -10.62
CA ALA A 15 -33.92 -34.30 -9.93
C ALA A 15 -33.86 -34.42 -8.38
N GLY A 16 -34.22 -35.57 -7.80
CA GLY A 16 -34.34 -35.75 -6.35
C GLY A 16 -33.13 -36.38 -5.64
N ARG A 17 -32.11 -36.83 -6.37
CA ARG A 17 -30.98 -37.60 -5.79
C ARG A 17 -29.65 -36.83 -5.69
N ASP A 18 -29.51 -35.69 -6.38
CA ASP A 18 -28.26 -34.92 -6.38
C ASP A 18 -28.14 -33.86 -5.26
N ALA A 19 -29.25 -33.48 -4.63
CA ALA A 19 -29.23 -32.46 -3.57
C ALA A 19 -28.66 -32.97 -2.23
N SER A 20 -28.74 -34.28 -1.98
CA SER A 20 -28.27 -34.87 -0.72
C SER A 20 -26.77 -35.21 -0.72
N ASP A 21 -26.18 -35.50 -1.89
CA ASP A 21 -24.73 -35.74 -2.00
C ASP A 21 -23.91 -34.44 -2.06
N MET A 22 -24.44 -33.38 -2.69
CA MET A 22 -23.76 -32.07 -2.71
C MET A 22 -23.67 -31.43 -1.31
N SER A 23 -24.59 -31.75 -0.40
CA SER A 23 -24.57 -31.26 0.98
C SER A 23 -23.53 -31.99 1.85
N ARG A 24 -23.20 -33.26 1.55
CA ARG A 24 -22.15 -34.00 2.26
C ARG A 24 -20.76 -33.57 1.83
N ASP A 25 -20.56 -33.22 0.56
CA ASP A 25 -19.27 -32.72 0.07
C ASP A 25 -18.95 -31.31 0.58
N LEU A 26 -19.96 -30.46 0.81
CA LEU A 26 -19.76 -29.14 1.43
C LEU A 26 -19.42 -29.25 2.93
N LEU A 27 -19.97 -30.24 3.64
CA LEU A 27 -19.60 -30.48 5.04
C LEU A 27 -18.21 -31.10 5.17
N ARG A 28 -17.76 -31.92 4.21
CA ARG A 28 -16.40 -32.48 4.21
C ARG A 28 -15.34 -31.40 3.90
N ARG A 29 -15.62 -30.48 2.99
CA ARG A 29 -14.72 -29.32 2.72
C ARG A 29 -14.65 -28.29 3.85
N SER A 30 -15.66 -28.25 4.72
CA SER A 30 -15.66 -27.41 5.93
C SER A 30 -14.82 -28.01 7.06
N SER A 31 -14.72 -29.34 7.13
CA SER A 31 -13.92 -30.01 8.17
C SER A 31 -12.42 -30.03 7.86
N ASP A 32 -12.02 -29.97 6.59
CA ASP A 32 -10.61 -29.97 6.18
C ASP A 32 -9.98 -28.56 6.13
N SER A 33 -10.79 -27.50 6.20
CA SER A 33 -10.30 -26.13 6.39
C SER A 33 -10.04 -25.77 7.86
N ALA A 34 -10.36 -26.66 8.80
CA ALA A 34 -10.09 -26.49 10.23
C ALA A 34 -8.64 -26.80 10.64
N TRP A 35 -7.78 -27.27 9.73
CA TRP A 35 -6.39 -27.65 10.01
C TRP A 35 -5.31 -26.72 9.44
N ILE A 36 -5.68 -25.59 8.82
CA ILE A 36 -4.71 -24.57 8.39
C ILE A 36 -4.80 -23.36 9.31
N GLY A 37 -4.05 -23.42 10.41
CA GLY A 37 -3.56 -22.22 11.10
C GLY A 37 -4.22 -21.88 12.43
N SER A 38 -4.23 -22.81 13.39
CA SER A 38 -3.99 -22.39 14.78
C SER A 38 -2.59 -21.78 14.84
N VAL A 39 -2.52 -20.47 14.58
CA VAL A 39 -1.38 -19.66 14.95
C VAL A 39 -1.39 -19.64 16.47
N ASP A 40 -0.49 -20.42 17.04
CA ASP A 40 -0.26 -20.54 18.46
C ASP A 40 0.27 -19.19 18.98
N ILE A 41 -0.63 -18.30 19.43
CA ILE A 41 -0.30 -17.00 20.05
C ILE A 41 -0.03 -17.23 21.55
N ARG A 42 0.79 -18.24 21.88
CA ARG A 42 1.12 -18.55 23.27
C ARG A 42 2.59 -18.97 23.40
N ALA A 43 3.49 -18.04 23.10
CA ALA A 43 4.83 -17.95 23.69
C ALA A 43 5.60 -16.78 23.06
N SER A 44 5.30 -15.55 23.49
CA SER A 44 6.18 -14.40 23.21
C SER A 44 6.16 -13.46 24.40
N ASN A 45 6.44 -14.01 25.57
CA ASN A 45 6.93 -13.24 26.70
C ASN A 45 8.43 -13.58 26.83
N GLU A 46 9.22 -12.52 27.00
CA GLU A 46 10.65 -12.46 27.36
C GLU A 46 11.68 -12.25 26.24
N CYS A 47 12.59 -11.33 26.56
CA CYS A 47 13.81 -10.86 25.87
C CYS A 47 13.64 -9.86 24.72
N GLY A 48 14.25 -8.68 24.91
CA GLY A 48 14.20 -7.52 24.02
C GLY A 48 14.42 -7.88 22.56
N GLU A 49 13.33 -7.86 21.80
CA GLU A 49 13.42 -8.07 20.36
C GLU A 49 14.26 -6.94 19.74
N PRO A 50 15.30 -7.27 18.96
CA PRO A 50 16.02 -6.26 18.21
C PRO A 50 15.00 -5.51 17.36
N VAL A 51 15.01 -4.17 17.43
CA VAL A 51 14.13 -3.31 16.66
C VAL A 51 14.05 -3.89 15.24
N PRO A 52 12.86 -4.31 14.76
CA PRO A 52 12.78 -5.14 13.57
C PRO A 52 13.42 -4.35 12.44
N LYS A 53 14.54 -4.87 11.90
CA LYS A 53 15.44 -4.18 10.97
C LYS A 53 14.69 -3.45 9.84
N ALA A 54 13.54 -4.01 9.43
CA ALA A 54 12.60 -3.43 8.48
C ALA A 54 12.12 -2.00 8.81
N LYS A 55 11.88 -1.67 10.09
CA LYS A 55 11.46 -0.32 10.51
C LYS A 55 12.58 0.71 10.30
N VAL A 56 13.81 0.32 10.61
CA VAL A 56 14.99 1.18 10.41
C VAL A 56 15.20 1.44 8.92
N TYR A 57 15.13 0.40 8.07
CA TYR A 57 15.23 0.58 6.62
C TYR A 57 14.17 1.53 6.08
N LEU A 58 12.93 1.37 6.52
CA LEU A 58 11.84 2.22 6.07
C LEU A 58 12.00 3.68 6.52
N PHE A 59 12.46 3.91 7.75
CA PHE A 59 12.78 5.27 8.23
C PHE A 59 13.90 5.90 7.40
N VAL A 60 15.00 5.16 7.18
CA VAL A 60 16.13 5.63 6.36
C VAL A 60 15.69 5.99 4.95
N VAL A 61 14.88 5.15 4.30
CA VAL A 61 14.38 5.43 2.94
C VAL A 61 13.53 6.71 2.92
N ILE A 62 12.65 6.93 3.90
CA ILE A 62 11.82 8.14 3.98
C ILE A 62 12.70 9.38 4.23
N SER A 63 13.67 9.30 5.14
CA SER A 63 14.61 10.40 5.41
C SER A 63 15.41 10.77 4.16
N VAL A 64 15.86 9.77 3.39
CA VAL A 64 16.56 10.00 2.11
C VAL A 64 15.63 10.66 1.10
N MET A 65 14.42 10.14 0.90
CA MET A 65 13.44 10.74 -0.02
C MET A 65 13.12 12.20 0.35
N PHE A 66 12.94 12.49 1.64
CA PHE A 66 12.69 13.84 2.11
C PHE A 66 13.90 14.76 1.88
N SER A 67 15.10 14.29 2.20
CA SER A 67 16.35 15.05 1.99
C SER A 67 16.57 15.37 0.50
N VAL A 68 16.31 14.40 -0.38
CA VAL A 68 16.39 14.56 -1.84
C VAL A 68 15.36 15.59 -2.33
N ALA A 69 14.13 15.55 -1.82
CA ALA A 69 13.09 16.53 -2.16
C ALA A 69 13.43 17.95 -1.66
N THR A 70 13.98 18.08 -0.45
CA THR A 70 14.43 19.38 0.09
C THR A 70 15.60 19.94 -0.71
N ALA A 71 16.59 19.09 -1.04
CA ALA A 71 17.71 19.48 -1.88
C ALA A 71 17.24 19.93 -3.27
N HIS A 72 16.23 19.26 -3.85
CA HIS A 72 15.63 19.67 -5.12
C HIS A 72 15.06 21.09 -5.07
N ILE A 73 14.22 21.42 -4.07
CA ILE A 73 13.71 22.79 -3.91
C ILE A 73 14.88 23.77 -3.83
N ALA A 74 15.86 23.49 -2.96
CA ALA A 74 16.95 24.41 -2.72
C ALA A 74 17.71 24.73 -4.02
N VAL A 75 17.95 23.72 -4.86
CA VAL A 75 18.58 23.87 -6.17
C VAL A 75 17.68 24.66 -7.13
N VAL A 76 16.38 24.40 -7.17
CA VAL A 76 15.43 25.14 -8.02
C VAL A 76 15.37 26.63 -7.63
N ILE A 77 15.31 26.94 -6.33
CA ILE A 77 15.33 28.32 -5.83
C ILE A 77 16.65 29.01 -6.19
N ALA A 78 17.78 28.33 -5.98
CA ALA A 78 19.10 28.87 -6.34
C ALA A 78 19.21 29.16 -7.84
N PHE A 79 18.71 28.25 -8.69
CA PHE A 79 18.66 28.43 -10.13
C PHE A 79 17.76 29.60 -10.54
N ALA A 80 16.57 29.71 -9.94
CA ALA A 80 15.65 30.83 -10.18
C ALA A 80 16.26 32.19 -9.79
N GLY A 81 17.02 32.25 -8.69
CA GLY A 81 17.72 33.46 -8.27
C GLY A 81 18.88 33.86 -9.20
N MET A 82 19.51 32.89 -9.87
CA MET A 82 20.61 33.13 -10.82
C MET A 82 20.10 33.57 -12.21
N TRP A 83 18.84 33.29 -12.55
CA TRP A 83 18.26 33.54 -13.87
C TRP A 83 18.40 34.99 -14.37
N PRO A 84 18.14 36.04 -13.55
CA PRO A 84 18.30 37.43 -14.01
C PRO A 84 19.74 37.79 -14.37
N GLN A 85 20.72 37.24 -13.65
CA GLN A 85 22.15 37.50 -13.90
C GLN A 85 22.61 36.86 -15.21
N LEU A 86 22.13 35.65 -15.50
CA LEU A 86 22.36 34.96 -16.77
C LEU A 86 21.81 35.73 -17.98
N GLN A 87 20.71 36.46 -17.82
CA GLN A 87 20.15 37.26 -18.92
C GLN A 87 20.93 38.54 -19.22
N GLN A 88 21.52 39.16 -18.19
CA GLN A 88 22.17 40.47 -18.34
C GLN A 88 23.65 40.37 -18.65
N ASN A 89 24.40 39.53 -17.91
CA ASN A 89 25.87 39.48 -17.99
C ASN A 89 26.36 38.03 -17.74
N ALA A 90 26.03 37.10 -18.64
CA ALA A 90 26.43 35.71 -18.49
C ALA A 90 27.96 35.55 -18.57
N SER A 91 28.61 35.30 -17.42
CA SER A 91 30.00 34.84 -17.41
C SER A 91 30.08 33.39 -17.88
N SER A 92 31.19 32.99 -18.50
CA SER A 92 31.43 31.58 -18.86
C SER A 92 31.34 30.64 -17.65
N LYS A 93 31.68 31.13 -16.46
CA LYS A 93 31.54 30.39 -15.19
C LYS A 93 30.07 30.17 -14.82
N ASP A 94 29.23 31.19 -15.01
CA ASP A 94 27.80 31.12 -14.68
C ASP A 94 27.05 30.17 -15.63
N ILE A 95 27.42 30.19 -16.92
CA ILE A 95 26.88 29.25 -17.92
C ILE A 95 27.23 27.79 -17.54
N ALA A 96 28.49 27.54 -17.15
CA ALA A 96 28.91 26.21 -16.73
C ALA A 96 28.21 25.75 -15.43
N LEU A 97 28.02 26.66 -14.47
CA LEU A 97 27.29 26.38 -13.23
C LEU A 97 25.81 26.10 -13.52
N ALA A 98 25.16 26.91 -14.35
CA ALA A 98 23.77 26.74 -14.78
C ALA A 98 23.55 25.38 -15.44
N GLY A 99 24.46 24.95 -16.32
CA GLY A 99 24.40 23.63 -16.94
C GLY A 99 24.47 22.48 -15.91
N ARG A 100 25.34 22.60 -14.90
CA ARG A 100 25.42 21.59 -13.81
C ARG A 100 24.17 21.58 -12.95
N LEU A 101 23.64 22.74 -12.58
CA LEU A 101 22.39 22.84 -11.81
C LEU A 101 21.22 22.26 -12.59
N GLN A 102 21.13 22.52 -13.89
CA GLN A 102 20.05 21.99 -14.73
C GLN A 102 20.10 20.47 -14.85
N LEU A 103 21.31 19.89 -14.88
CA LEU A 103 21.48 18.44 -14.79
C LEU A 103 20.93 17.91 -13.44
N VAL A 104 21.28 18.54 -12.33
CA VAL A 104 20.78 18.16 -11.00
C VAL A 104 19.26 18.28 -10.91
N ILE A 105 18.67 19.38 -11.40
CA ILE A 105 17.21 19.60 -11.46
C ILE A 105 16.52 18.51 -12.27
N THR A 106 17.17 18.00 -13.31
CA THR A 106 16.59 16.94 -14.16
C THR A 106 16.69 15.56 -13.51
N PHE A 107 17.83 15.22 -12.91
CA PHE A 107 18.09 13.86 -12.39
C PHE A 107 17.56 13.61 -10.97
N VAL A 108 17.53 14.64 -10.12
CA VAL A 108 17.09 14.50 -8.72
C VAL A 108 15.64 14.05 -8.59
N PRO A 109 14.66 14.63 -9.33
CA PRO A 109 13.28 14.13 -9.34
C PRO A 109 13.19 12.69 -9.81
N VAL A 110 13.95 12.30 -10.83
CA VAL A 110 13.96 10.93 -11.37
C VAL A 110 14.40 9.94 -10.29
N ALA A 111 15.45 10.24 -9.53
CA ALA A 111 15.88 9.41 -8.42
C ALA A 111 14.78 9.28 -7.35
N ASN A 112 14.10 10.37 -7.00
CA ASN A 112 13.01 10.34 -6.03
C ASN A 112 11.80 9.52 -6.53
N TYR A 113 11.47 9.61 -7.82
CA TYR A 113 10.43 8.79 -8.45
C TYR A 113 10.79 7.30 -8.45
N LEU A 114 12.04 6.96 -8.73
CA LEU A 114 12.53 5.58 -8.66
C LEU A 114 12.43 5.03 -7.23
N LEU A 115 12.86 5.81 -6.23
CA LEU A 115 12.74 5.41 -4.81
C LEU A 115 11.29 5.25 -4.39
N SER A 116 10.41 6.16 -4.82
CA SER A 116 8.95 6.05 -4.58
C SER A 116 8.37 4.78 -5.19
N GLY A 117 8.72 4.47 -6.44
CA GLY A 117 8.34 3.23 -7.12
C GLY A 117 8.84 1.99 -6.41
N LEU A 118 10.10 2.00 -5.93
CA LEU A 118 10.67 0.91 -5.15
C LEU A 118 9.91 0.68 -3.85
N VAL A 119 9.53 1.74 -3.13
CA VAL A 119 8.72 1.64 -1.91
C VAL A 119 7.32 1.09 -2.20
N ALA A 120 6.70 1.52 -3.31
CA ALA A 120 5.41 0.99 -3.74
C ALA A 120 5.48 -0.49 -4.11
N ALA A 121 6.48 -0.87 -4.92
CA ALA A 121 6.76 -2.26 -5.30
C ALA A 121 7.07 -3.12 -4.08
N TRP A 122 7.86 -2.61 -3.13
CA TRP A 122 8.14 -3.27 -1.85
C TRP A 122 6.87 -3.53 -1.04
N ARG A 123 5.96 -2.55 -0.96
CA ARG A 123 4.68 -2.73 -0.26
C ARG A 123 3.82 -3.78 -0.94
N ALA A 124 3.71 -3.73 -2.26
CA ALA A 124 2.99 -4.74 -3.03
C ALA A 124 3.63 -6.13 -2.88
N TRP A 125 4.98 -6.21 -2.87
CA TRP A 125 5.74 -7.42 -2.59
C TRP A 125 5.35 -8.02 -1.24
N LEU A 126 5.35 -7.22 -0.15
CA LEU A 126 5.01 -7.70 1.18
C LEU A 126 3.60 -8.28 1.26
N LEU A 127 2.65 -7.70 0.52
CA LEU A 127 1.26 -8.13 0.48
C LEU A 127 1.03 -9.38 -0.38
N TRP A 128 1.92 -9.67 -1.33
CA TRP A 128 1.72 -10.72 -2.32
C TRP A 128 2.67 -11.92 -2.19
N GLY A 129 2.12 -13.10 -2.46
CA GLY A 129 2.88 -14.35 -2.55
C GLY A 129 3.89 -14.37 -3.71
N ARG A 130 4.66 -15.46 -3.78
CA ARG A 130 5.87 -15.60 -4.63
C ARG A 130 5.69 -15.24 -6.11
N LYS A 131 4.53 -15.51 -6.71
CA LYS A 131 4.28 -15.32 -8.16
C LYS A 131 4.23 -13.84 -8.60
N VAL A 132 3.61 -12.96 -7.81
CA VAL A 132 3.48 -11.53 -8.18
C VAL A 132 4.77 -10.74 -7.92
N ARG A 133 5.65 -11.26 -7.05
CA ARG A 133 6.97 -10.68 -6.81
C ARG A 133 7.81 -10.62 -8.08
N PHE A 134 7.86 -11.71 -8.84
CA PHE A 134 8.61 -11.75 -10.10
C PHE A 134 8.05 -10.76 -11.13
N PHE A 135 6.72 -10.62 -11.20
CA PHE A 135 6.09 -9.66 -12.10
C PHE A 135 6.45 -8.21 -11.77
N LEU A 136 6.39 -7.82 -10.49
CA LEU A 136 6.73 -6.46 -10.07
C LEU A 136 8.22 -6.15 -10.24
N ILE A 137 9.10 -7.10 -9.90
CA ILE A 137 10.55 -6.94 -10.09
C ILE A 137 10.87 -6.84 -11.58
N ALA A 138 10.23 -7.63 -12.43
CA ALA A 138 10.43 -7.55 -13.87
C ALA A 138 9.94 -6.20 -14.42
N LEU A 139 8.75 -5.75 -14.05
CA LEU A 139 8.18 -4.48 -14.52
C LEU A 139 9.06 -3.29 -14.12
N TYR A 140 9.45 -3.22 -12.85
CA TYR A 140 10.31 -2.16 -12.32
C TYR A 140 11.74 -2.23 -12.90
N GLY A 141 12.29 -3.43 -13.03
CA GLY A 141 13.61 -3.67 -13.61
C GLY A 141 13.70 -3.26 -15.07
N ILE A 142 12.65 -3.52 -15.87
CA ILE A 142 12.55 -3.05 -17.25
C ILE A 142 12.60 -1.52 -17.28
N GLY A 143 11.88 -0.84 -16.40
CA GLY A 143 11.92 0.63 -16.29
C GLY A 143 13.33 1.16 -16.01
N ILE A 144 14.04 0.57 -15.04
CA ILE A 144 15.42 0.97 -14.69
C ILE A 144 16.39 0.83 -15.85
N VAL A 145 16.24 -0.19 -16.69
CA VAL A 145 17.17 -0.45 -17.80
C VAL A 145 16.79 0.32 -19.06
N VAL A 146 15.51 0.33 -19.44
CA VAL A 146 15.03 0.94 -20.68
C VAL A 146 15.13 2.46 -20.63
N ILE A 147 14.85 3.09 -19.49
CA ILE A 147 14.83 4.55 -19.37
C ILE A 147 16.21 5.15 -19.67
N PRO A 148 17.32 4.76 -18.99
CA PRO A 148 18.64 5.29 -19.31
C PRO A 148 19.04 5.03 -20.76
N ILE A 149 18.83 3.83 -21.29
CA ILE A 149 19.20 3.50 -22.68
C ILE A 149 18.48 4.43 -23.67
N ALA A 150 17.19 4.67 -23.46
CA ALA A 150 16.42 5.59 -24.31
C ALA A 150 16.90 7.04 -24.16
N PHE A 151 17.24 7.48 -22.94
CA PHE A 151 17.81 8.81 -22.68
C PHE A 151 19.16 9.03 -23.37
N TRP A 152 20.02 8.00 -23.41
CA TRP A 152 21.31 8.05 -24.10
C TRP A 152 21.17 8.16 -25.62
N LYS A 153 20.11 7.58 -26.19
CA LYS A 153 19.83 7.67 -27.63
C LYS A 153 19.22 9.00 -28.01
N GLN A 154 18.15 9.41 -27.32
CA GLN A 154 17.46 10.67 -27.61
C GLN A 154 16.64 11.12 -26.40
N VAL A 155 16.97 12.31 -25.90
CA VAL A 155 16.38 12.87 -24.67
C VAL A 155 14.84 12.92 -24.73
N CYS A 156 14.28 13.38 -25.85
CA CYS A 156 12.82 13.48 -26.02
C CYS A 156 12.12 12.10 -25.96
N TYR A 157 12.66 11.09 -26.64
CA TYR A 157 12.08 9.74 -26.62
C TYR A 157 12.25 9.09 -25.25
N GLY A 158 13.41 9.25 -24.61
CA GLY A 158 13.65 8.76 -23.25
C GLY A 158 12.67 9.34 -22.23
N GLN A 159 12.36 10.63 -22.36
CA GLN A 159 11.36 11.29 -21.52
C GLN A 159 9.94 10.75 -21.74
N ILE A 160 9.51 10.50 -22.97
CA ILE A 160 8.18 9.96 -23.27
C ILE A 160 8.07 8.52 -22.75
N ILE A 161 9.02 7.66 -23.12
CA ILE A 161 9.06 6.26 -22.71
C ILE A 161 9.12 6.15 -21.19
N GLY A 162 9.96 6.97 -20.54
CA GLY A 162 10.07 6.98 -19.08
C GLY A 162 8.79 7.44 -18.39
N THR A 163 8.10 8.45 -18.93
CA THR A 163 6.79 8.87 -18.39
C THR A 163 5.74 7.76 -18.54
N VAL A 164 5.65 7.11 -19.70
CA VAL A 164 4.68 6.04 -19.95
C VAL A 164 4.97 4.80 -19.09
N LEU A 165 6.22 4.35 -19.00
CA LEU A 165 6.57 3.21 -18.15
C LEU A 165 6.30 3.51 -16.67
N SER A 166 6.60 4.73 -16.22
CA SER A 166 6.34 5.14 -14.83
C SER A 166 4.85 5.23 -14.52
N THR A 167 4.02 5.74 -15.43
CA THR A 167 2.56 5.79 -15.22
C THR A 167 1.97 4.39 -15.14
N VAL A 168 2.41 3.48 -16.01
CA VAL A 168 1.98 2.08 -15.97
C VAL A 168 2.37 1.41 -14.66
N ASP A 169 3.60 1.63 -14.17
CA ASP A 169 4.06 1.07 -12.90
C ASP A 169 3.24 1.59 -11.69
N ILE A 170 2.98 2.91 -11.67
CA ILE A 170 2.17 3.54 -10.62
C ILE A 170 0.73 3.01 -10.66
N ILE A 171 0.08 3.00 -11.83
CA ILE A 171 -1.30 2.53 -11.98
C ILE A 171 -1.38 1.04 -11.61
N SER A 172 -0.45 0.22 -12.07
CA SER A 172 -0.41 -1.21 -11.75
C SER A 172 -0.25 -1.45 -10.25
N SER A 173 0.65 -0.69 -9.60
CA SER A 173 0.86 -0.77 -8.16
C SER A 173 -0.39 -0.39 -7.36
N VAL A 174 -1.05 0.73 -7.72
CA VAL A 174 -2.28 1.18 -7.05
C VAL A 174 -3.42 0.19 -7.29
N LEU A 175 -3.56 -0.33 -8.51
CA LEU A 175 -4.59 -1.31 -8.87
C LEU A 175 -4.40 -2.61 -8.10
N LEU A 176 -3.17 -3.11 -7.98
CA LEU A 176 -2.88 -4.28 -7.15
C LEU A 176 -3.25 -4.02 -5.69
N LEU A 177 -2.83 -2.90 -5.10
CA LEU A 177 -3.22 -2.55 -3.72
C LEU A 177 -4.75 -2.50 -3.55
N ALA A 178 -5.46 -1.90 -4.51
CA ALA A 178 -6.91 -1.80 -4.52
C ALA A 178 -7.59 -3.17 -4.62
N LEU A 179 -7.12 -4.05 -5.51
CA LEU A 179 -7.67 -5.40 -5.69
C LEU A 179 -7.50 -6.26 -4.43
N ARG A 180 -6.37 -6.12 -3.73
CA ARG A 180 -6.17 -6.82 -2.45
C ARG A 180 -7.10 -6.28 -1.39
N ALA A 181 -7.20 -4.96 -1.30
CA ALA A 181 -8.08 -4.29 -0.36
C ALA A 181 -9.53 -4.76 -0.55
N TRP A 182 -9.98 -4.80 -1.80
CA TRP A 182 -11.30 -5.28 -2.19
C TRP A 182 -11.51 -6.75 -1.85
N ARG A 183 -10.56 -7.63 -2.20
CA ARG A 183 -10.68 -9.06 -1.90
C ARG A 183 -10.71 -9.32 -0.40
N HIS A 184 -9.91 -8.59 0.37
CA HIS A 184 -9.90 -8.74 1.82
C HIS A 184 -11.18 -8.22 2.45
N LYS A 185 -11.69 -7.08 1.97
CA LYS A 185 -13.00 -6.57 2.35
C LYS A 185 -14.11 -7.58 2.08
N LYS A 186 -14.17 -8.14 0.86
CA LYS A 186 -15.19 -9.13 0.48
C LYS A 186 -15.12 -10.42 1.31
N PHE A 187 -13.91 -10.87 1.63
CA PHE A 187 -13.72 -12.03 2.51
C PHE A 187 -14.19 -11.75 3.94
N ILE A 188 -13.91 -10.55 4.44
CA ILE A 188 -14.32 -10.11 5.78
C ILE A 188 -15.84 -9.89 5.84
N GLU A 189 -16.45 -9.32 4.80
CA GLU A 189 -17.90 -9.09 4.73
C GLU A 189 -18.70 -10.38 4.83
N GLY A 190 -18.25 -11.48 4.19
CA GLY A 190 -18.92 -12.78 4.33
C GLY A 190 -19.00 -13.29 5.77
N GLU A 191 -18.01 -12.94 6.59
CA GLU A 191 -17.93 -13.38 8.00
C GLU A 191 -18.54 -12.35 8.97
N LEU A 192 -18.49 -11.06 8.62
CA LEU A 192 -18.99 -9.95 9.44
C LEU A 192 -20.44 -9.57 9.19
N GLU A 193 -21.06 -10.01 8.10
CA GLU A 193 -22.52 -9.96 7.95
C GLU A 193 -23.21 -10.65 9.15
N ARG A 194 -22.52 -11.60 9.78
CA ARG A 194 -22.95 -12.26 11.01
C ARG A 194 -22.68 -11.46 12.31
N ARG A 195 -21.86 -10.40 12.28
CA ARG A 195 -21.36 -9.68 13.48
C ARG A 195 -21.54 -8.15 13.49
N GLY A 196 -22.06 -7.55 12.41
CA GLY A 196 -22.66 -6.20 12.37
C GLY A 196 -21.78 -4.99 12.69
N LYS A 197 -20.47 -5.14 12.91
CA LYS A 197 -19.57 -4.03 13.30
C LYS A 197 -18.40 -3.90 12.34
N SER A 198 -18.44 -2.92 11.44
CA SER A 198 -17.31 -2.51 10.57
C SER A 198 -16.00 -2.49 11.35
N THR A 199 -15.02 -3.24 10.86
CA THR A 199 -13.72 -3.38 11.56
C THR A 199 -12.87 -2.14 11.36
N LYS A 200 -12.11 -1.73 12.38
CA LYS A 200 -11.20 -0.57 12.31
C LYS A 200 -10.18 -0.72 11.16
N ALA A 201 -9.76 -1.94 10.85
CA ALA A 201 -8.88 -2.27 9.73
C ALA A 201 -9.46 -1.84 8.37
N GLU A 202 -10.78 -1.96 8.17
CA GLU A 202 -11.45 -1.54 6.95
C GLU A 202 -11.32 -0.03 6.70
N LYS A 203 -11.47 0.77 7.77
CA LYS A 203 -11.35 2.24 7.69
C LYS A 203 -9.94 2.67 7.25
N ILE A 204 -8.92 1.96 7.72
CA ILE A 204 -7.52 2.27 7.43
C ILE A 204 -7.16 1.87 6.01
N LEU A 205 -7.58 0.69 5.60
CA LEU A 205 -7.39 0.20 4.24
C LEU A 205 -8.04 1.15 3.23
N THR A 206 -9.23 1.66 3.57
CA THR A 206 -9.93 2.69 2.77
C THR A 206 -9.15 4.00 2.74
N LEU A 207 -8.52 4.40 3.84
CA LEU A 207 -7.75 5.64 3.91
C LEU A 207 -6.45 5.55 3.09
N ILE A 208 -5.74 4.42 3.18
CA ILE A 208 -4.56 4.14 2.33
C ILE A 208 -4.96 4.14 0.85
N LEU A 209 -6.09 3.52 0.51
CA LEU A 209 -6.60 3.50 -0.86
C LEU A 209 -6.91 4.92 -1.36
N ARG A 210 -7.57 5.75 -0.55
CA ARG A 210 -7.86 7.15 -0.90
C ARG A 210 -6.59 7.95 -1.17
N LEU A 211 -5.54 7.78 -0.36
CA LEU A 211 -4.25 8.44 -0.59
C LEU A 211 -3.58 7.95 -1.89
N GLY A 212 -3.66 6.65 -2.20
CA GLY A 212 -3.14 6.10 -3.45
C GLY A 212 -3.86 6.64 -4.69
N ILE A 213 -5.18 6.83 -4.61
CA ILE A 213 -5.98 7.44 -5.69
C ILE A 213 -5.60 8.92 -5.87
N MET A 214 -5.46 9.69 -4.78
CA MET A 214 -5.02 11.08 -4.86
C MET A 214 -3.64 11.21 -5.52
N TYR A 215 -2.72 10.30 -5.20
CA TYR A 215 -1.41 10.24 -5.82
C TYR A 215 -1.49 9.94 -7.32
N ALA A 216 -2.31 8.96 -7.72
CA ALA A 216 -2.53 8.62 -9.12
C ALA A 216 -3.13 9.81 -9.91
N ILE A 217 -4.09 10.53 -9.33
CA ILE A 217 -4.68 11.73 -9.95
C ILE A 217 -3.63 12.83 -10.13
N ALA A 218 -2.83 13.12 -9.10
CA ALA A 218 -1.74 14.11 -9.20
C ALA A 218 -0.74 13.74 -10.30
N TRP A 219 -0.45 12.45 -10.46
CA TRP A 219 0.43 11.95 -11.52
C TRP A 219 -0.18 12.09 -12.93
N ILE A 220 -1.47 11.79 -13.09
CA ILE A 220 -2.19 11.99 -14.36
C ILE A 220 -2.21 13.48 -14.74
N LEU A 221 -2.49 14.37 -13.78
CA LEU A 221 -2.46 15.81 -14.01
C LEU A 221 -1.06 16.27 -14.45
N PHE A 222 0.01 15.71 -13.88
CA PHE A 222 1.38 16.00 -14.31
C PHE A 222 1.64 15.59 -15.77
N VAL A 223 1.18 14.40 -16.18
CA VAL A 223 1.27 13.94 -17.58
C VAL A 223 0.52 14.88 -18.52
N ILE A 224 -0.67 15.34 -18.12
CA ILE A 224 -1.46 16.31 -18.88
C ILE A 224 -0.70 17.64 -19.00
N ALA A 225 -0.20 18.18 -17.89
CA ALA A 225 0.54 19.45 -17.89
C ALA A 225 1.82 19.40 -18.74
N LYS A 226 2.49 18.24 -18.79
CA LYS A 226 3.62 18.01 -19.70
C LYS A 226 3.22 18.00 -21.18
N SER A 227 2.00 17.55 -21.49
CA SER A 227 1.49 17.46 -22.86
C SER A 227 0.96 18.79 -23.40
N VAL A 228 0.63 19.74 -22.52
CA VAL A 228 0.17 21.08 -22.88
C VAL A 228 1.37 22.05 -22.87
N PRO A 229 1.51 22.94 -23.88
CA PRO A 229 2.65 23.86 -23.97
C PRO A 229 2.51 25.06 -23.00
N LEU A 230 2.45 24.78 -21.70
CA LEU A 230 2.38 25.76 -20.62
C LEU A 230 3.61 25.60 -19.72
N PRO A 231 4.74 26.27 -20.04
CA PRO A 231 6.03 26.04 -19.38
C PRO A 231 5.96 26.26 -17.86
N HIS A 232 5.27 27.31 -17.42
CA HIS A 232 5.13 27.61 -15.99
C HIS A 232 4.31 26.58 -15.20
N LEU A 233 3.31 25.95 -15.83
CA LEU A 233 2.52 24.91 -15.16
C LEU A 233 3.36 23.64 -14.98
N TYR A 234 4.11 23.25 -16.00
CA TYR A 234 4.97 22.07 -15.93
C TYR A 234 6.01 22.19 -14.80
N ASP A 235 6.69 23.33 -14.70
CA ASP A 235 7.72 23.56 -13.66
C ASP A 235 7.13 23.57 -12.25
N ALA A 236 6.00 24.27 -12.06
CA ALA A 236 5.30 24.30 -10.79
C ALA A 236 4.79 22.91 -10.39
N MET A 237 4.22 22.16 -11.34
CA MET A 237 3.74 20.81 -11.09
C MET A 237 4.87 19.84 -10.80
N LEU A 238 6.00 19.94 -11.50
CA LEU A 238 7.19 19.11 -11.24
C LEU A 238 7.68 19.31 -9.81
N ALA A 239 7.78 20.56 -9.36
CA ALA A 239 8.16 20.88 -7.98
C ALA A 239 7.15 20.27 -6.98
N MET A 240 5.85 20.50 -7.17
CA MET A 240 4.80 19.97 -6.29
C MET A 240 4.80 18.44 -6.22
N LEU A 241 5.03 17.78 -7.36
CA LEU A 241 5.01 16.33 -7.47
C LEU A 241 6.16 15.68 -6.68
N VAL A 242 7.34 16.30 -6.67
CA VAL A 242 8.48 15.87 -5.85
C VAL A 242 8.14 15.91 -4.35
N HIS A 243 7.31 16.85 -3.89
CA HIS A 243 6.84 16.86 -2.50
C HIS A 243 5.74 15.85 -2.24
N ILE A 244 4.74 15.76 -3.12
CA ILE A 244 3.64 14.81 -2.98
C ILE A 244 4.18 13.38 -2.92
N THR A 245 5.19 13.06 -3.74
CA THR A 245 5.87 11.75 -3.75
C THR A 245 6.61 11.44 -2.46
N GLY A 246 7.20 12.43 -1.77
CA GLY A 246 7.83 12.23 -0.46
C GLY A 246 6.82 12.17 0.70
N ILE A 247 5.74 12.96 0.62
CA ILE A 247 4.70 13.03 1.67
C ILE A 247 3.88 11.73 1.70
N TYR A 248 3.56 11.17 0.54
CA TYR A 248 2.68 9.99 0.44
C TYR A 248 3.21 8.76 1.23
N PRO A 249 4.47 8.31 1.05
CA PRO A 249 5.01 7.19 1.83
C PRO A 249 4.99 7.46 3.33
N THR A 250 5.27 8.71 3.73
CA THR A 250 5.31 9.18 5.12
C THR A 250 3.93 9.12 5.77
N LEU A 251 2.89 9.60 5.08
CA LEU A 251 1.50 9.51 5.54
C LEU A 251 1.08 8.06 5.73
N VAL A 252 1.39 7.17 4.79
CA VAL A 252 1.04 5.76 4.93
C VAL A 252 1.74 5.13 6.14
N VAL A 253 2.99 5.48 6.40
CA VAL A 253 3.74 4.93 7.54
C VAL A 253 3.23 5.49 8.85
N PHE A 254 2.96 6.79 8.91
CA PHE A 254 2.33 7.44 10.04
C PHE A 254 0.98 6.80 10.37
N LEU A 255 0.16 6.51 9.35
CA LEU A 255 -1.12 5.83 9.51
C LEU A 255 -0.98 4.41 10.06
N VAL A 256 0.02 3.66 9.58
CA VAL A 256 0.33 2.31 10.07
C VAL A 256 0.84 2.37 11.52
N TYR A 257 1.68 3.35 11.85
CA TYR A 257 2.21 3.53 13.19
C TYR A 257 1.12 3.89 14.19
N ARG A 258 0.29 4.89 13.87
CA ARG A 258 -0.81 5.33 14.74
C ARG A 258 -1.83 4.22 15.00
N GLU A 259 -2.01 3.31 14.04
CA GLU A 259 -2.86 2.15 14.27
C GLU A 259 -2.23 1.13 15.22
N LYS A 260 -0.90 0.95 15.15
CA LYS A 260 -0.22 0.06 16.09
C LYS A 260 -0.42 0.55 17.52
N GLU A 261 -0.13 1.82 17.77
CA GLU A 261 -0.27 2.46 19.10
C GLU A 261 -1.69 2.30 19.65
N ARG A 262 -2.71 2.54 18.82
CA ARG A 262 -4.10 2.39 19.21
C ARG A 262 -4.49 0.94 19.50
N ARG A 263 -3.92 -0.05 18.81
CA ARG A 263 -4.17 -1.47 19.12
C ARG A 263 -3.60 -1.86 20.47
N ASP A 264 -2.39 -1.40 20.78
CA ASP A 264 -1.72 -1.69 22.04
C ASP A 264 -2.52 -1.08 23.23
N GLU A 265 -3.11 0.11 23.05
CA GLU A 265 -4.00 0.75 24.04
C GLU A 265 -5.29 -0.03 24.34
N TYR A 266 -5.88 -0.74 23.36
CA TYR A 266 -7.07 -1.59 23.59
C TYR A 266 -6.73 -2.99 24.12
N PHE A 267 -5.48 -3.45 23.99
CA PHE A 267 -5.04 -4.68 24.65
C PHE A 267 -4.72 -4.46 26.14
N LEU A 268 -4.43 -3.22 26.53
CA LEU A 268 -4.09 -2.84 27.91
C LEU A 268 -5.23 -2.67 28.95
N PRO A 269 -6.55 -2.85 28.66
CA PRO A 269 -7.57 -2.86 29.72
C PRO A 269 -8.12 -4.26 30.08
N LEU A 270 -7.83 -5.34 29.33
CA LEU A 270 -8.46 -6.65 29.60
C LEU A 270 -7.71 -7.51 30.64
N THR A 271 -6.43 -7.25 30.90
CA THR A 271 -5.67 -7.99 31.93
C THR A 271 -5.77 -7.38 33.33
N THR A 272 -6.27 -6.15 33.46
CA THR A 272 -6.48 -5.50 34.76
C THR A 272 -7.93 -5.61 35.26
N VAL A 273 -8.78 -6.41 34.61
CA VAL A 273 -9.96 -6.97 35.28
C VAL A 273 -9.47 -8.10 36.19
N GLN A 274 -8.72 -7.70 37.21
CA GLN A 274 -8.48 -8.51 38.39
C GLN A 274 -9.87 -8.69 39.01
N PHE A 275 -10.51 -9.80 38.69
CA PHE A 275 -11.68 -10.26 39.43
C PHE A 275 -11.25 -10.24 40.89
N ALA A 276 -11.91 -9.39 41.68
CA ALA A 276 -11.84 -9.50 43.12
C ALA A 276 -12.12 -10.97 43.43
N SER A 277 -11.10 -11.68 43.91
CA SER A 277 -11.28 -13.01 44.46
C SER A 277 -12.37 -12.84 45.50
N ALA A 278 -13.55 -13.41 45.23
CA ALA A 278 -14.59 -13.51 46.24
C ALA A 278 -13.94 -14.25 47.40
N GLU A 279 -13.63 -13.50 48.45
CA GLU A 279 -13.20 -14.05 49.72
C GLU A 279 -14.40 -14.86 50.21
N VAL A 280 -14.36 -16.16 49.93
CA VAL A 280 -15.31 -17.13 50.47
C VAL A 280 -15.00 -17.17 51.96
N SER A 281 -15.64 -16.28 52.71
CA SER A 281 -15.77 -16.39 54.16
C SER A 281 -16.51 -17.70 54.42
N THR A 282 -15.74 -18.76 54.65
CA THR A 282 -16.22 -19.98 55.30
C THR A 282 -16.62 -19.58 56.72
N LEU A 283 -17.88 -19.19 56.88
CA LEU A 283 -18.49 -18.96 58.17
C LEU A 283 -18.59 -20.32 58.85
N ASN A 284 -17.67 -20.57 59.79
CA ASN A 284 -17.62 -21.76 60.62
C ASN A 284 -18.96 -21.94 61.35
N VAL A 285 -19.54 -23.13 61.22
CA VAL A 285 -20.84 -23.51 61.80
C VAL A 285 -20.69 -24.04 63.25
N ASP A 286 -19.49 -23.99 63.82
CA ASP A 286 -19.21 -24.62 65.13
C ASP A 286 -19.56 -23.76 66.37
N ASP A 287 -20.10 -22.54 66.22
CA ASP A 287 -20.53 -21.68 67.35
C ASP A 287 -22.02 -21.84 67.69
N LEU A 288 -22.49 -23.07 67.95
CA LEU A 288 -23.81 -23.32 68.54
C LEU A 288 -23.65 -23.90 69.96
N PRO A 289 -24.21 -23.24 71.01
CA PRO A 289 -24.14 -23.76 72.37
C PRO A 289 -25.03 -25.00 72.53
N PRO A 290 -24.61 -25.99 73.35
CA PRO A 290 -25.40 -27.18 73.61
C PRO A 290 -26.68 -26.82 74.38
N ARG A 291 -27.82 -27.38 73.93
CA ARG A 291 -29.07 -27.47 74.69
C ARG A 291 -29.32 -28.89 75.12
#